data_AF-A0A1Z3NAD2-F1
#
_entry.id   AF-A0A1Z3NAD2-F1
#
_cell.length_a   1.000
_cell.length_b   1.000
_cell.length_c   1.000
_cell.angle_alpha   90.00
_cell.angle_beta   90.00
_cell.angle_gamma   90.00
#
_symmetry.space_group_name_H-M   'P 1'
#
loop_
_entity.id
_entity.type
_entity.pdbx_description
1 polymer ?
#
loop_
_entity_poly.entity_id
_entity_poly.type
_entity_poly.pdbx_seq_one_letter_code
_entity_poly.pdbx_strand_id
1 'polypeptide(L)'
;MKFITKVSIYLFAFAVVFAHVETVEAKRRNNREESWDSEGRQKQNKQQKQNRQSEDSSYEPSASLDETASDSDLVRAVNDRRREDFVEGGSLTVVKVLPDDNSGLEHQKWVVRLSNGELMQAVYNLDMCPRVPLKVGDVIAMGGQFIWTNKGGLLHWLHHDPRGRRPDGYVYVNGQYYCKE
;
A
#
# COMPACT_ATOMS: atom_id res chain seq x y z
N MET A 1 4.59 -13.95 72.56
CA MET A 1 4.00 -13.24 71.39
C MET A 1 3.96 -14.22 70.22
N LYS A 2 2.75 -14.51 69.71
CA LYS A 2 2.49 -15.42 68.59
C LYS A 2 2.35 -14.57 67.32
N PHE A 3 3.05 -14.90 66.24
CA PHE A 3 2.60 -14.55 64.89
C PHE A 3 2.98 -15.69 63.94
N ILE A 4 1.96 -16.46 63.56
CA ILE A 4 1.95 -17.37 62.43
C ILE A 4 1.04 -16.69 61.42
N THR A 5 1.55 -16.33 60.24
CA THR A 5 0.69 -15.92 59.12
C THR A 5 1.09 -16.74 57.91
N LYS A 6 0.19 -17.66 57.55
CA LYS A 6 0.25 -18.52 56.37
C LYS A 6 0.02 -17.65 55.12
N VAL A 7 0.82 -17.86 54.08
CA VAL A 7 0.61 -17.29 52.74
C VAL A 7 -0.30 -18.25 51.96
N SER A 8 -1.42 -17.72 51.48
CA SER A 8 -2.46 -18.45 50.74
C SER A 8 -2.03 -18.76 49.31
N ILE A 9 -2.25 -20.00 48.89
CA ILE A 9 -2.10 -20.51 47.53
C ILE A 9 -3.31 -20.07 46.72
N TYR A 10 -3.11 -19.36 45.61
CA TYR A 10 -4.13 -19.12 44.59
C TYR A 10 -3.87 -20.02 43.39
N LEU A 11 -4.72 -21.04 43.23
CA LEU A 11 -4.85 -21.82 41.99
C LEU A 11 -5.92 -21.14 41.13
N PHE A 12 -5.53 -20.53 40.02
CA PHE A 12 -6.45 -20.13 38.97
C PHE A 12 -6.34 -21.13 37.82
N ALA A 13 -7.28 -22.07 37.78
CA ALA A 13 -7.56 -22.87 36.59
C ALA A 13 -8.66 -22.12 35.80
N PHE A 14 -8.34 -21.67 34.59
CA PHE A 14 -9.37 -21.24 33.63
C PHE A 14 -9.50 -22.32 32.55
N ALA A 15 -10.71 -22.87 32.49
CA ALA A 15 -11.13 -23.91 31.60
C ALA A 15 -11.19 -23.42 30.15
N VAL A 16 -10.80 -24.33 29.25
CA VAL A 16 -10.94 -24.25 27.80
C VAL A 16 -12.42 -24.30 27.43
N VAL A 17 -12.88 -23.37 26.58
CA VAL A 17 -14.16 -23.47 25.88
C VAL A 17 -13.88 -23.52 24.37
N PHE A 18 -14.11 -24.69 23.79
CA PHE A 18 -14.26 -24.88 22.35
C PHE A 18 -15.75 -24.75 21.99
N ALA A 19 -16.08 -23.96 20.99
CA ALA A 19 -17.33 -24.08 20.26
C ALA A 19 -17.04 -23.96 18.75
N HIS A 20 -17.20 -25.09 18.07
CA HIS A 20 -17.33 -25.21 16.63
C HIS A 20 -18.63 -24.54 16.18
N VAL A 21 -18.59 -23.81 15.07
CA VAL A 21 -19.79 -23.52 14.26
C VAL A 21 -19.55 -24.13 12.88
N GLU A 22 -20.37 -25.13 12.56
CA GLU A 22 -20.44 -25.77 11.26
C GLU A 22 -21.13 -24.87 10.23
N THR A 23 -20.71 -25.05 8.99
CA THR A 23 -21.20 -24.41 7.77
C THR A 23 -22.58 -24.93 7.37
N VAL A 24 -23.40 -24.08 6.76
CA VAL A 24 -24.60 -24.49 6.02
C VAL A 24 -24.54 -23.90 4.60
N GLU A 25 -24.31 -24.76 3.62
CA GLU A 25 -24.62 -24.50 2.21
C GLU A 25 -26.11 -24.75 1.95
N ALA A 26 -26.81 -23.82 1.30
CA ALA A 26 -28.09 -24.11 0.65
C ALA A 26 -28.30 -23.25 -0.62
N LYS A 27 -28.06 -23.93 -1.73
CA LYS A 27 -28.37 -23.66 -3.15
C LYS A 27 -29.87 -23.38 -3.38
N ARG A 28 -30.25 -22.38 -4.21
CA ARG A 28 -31.13 -22.50 -5.42
C ARG A 28 -31.80 -21.18 -5.91
N ARG A 29 -31.58 -20.91 -7.21
CA ARG A 29 -32.49 -20.32 -8.26
C ARG A 29 -32.80 -18.81 -8.14
N ASN A 30 -33.02 -18.02 -9.21
CA ASN A 30 -33.05 -18.25 -10.65
C ASN A 30 -32.82 -16.90 -11.36
N ASN A 31 -32.40 -16.98 -12.61
CA ASN A 31 -32.35 -15.90 -13.60
C ASN A 31 -33.66 -15.10 -13.70
N ARG A 32 -33.52 -13.78 -13.84
CA ARG A 32 -34.47 -12.97 -14.59
C ARG A 32 -33.67 -12.10 -15.56
N GLU A 33 -33.91 -12.37 -16.83
CA GLU A 33 -33.53 -11.58 -17.99
C GLU A 33 -34.23 -10.23 -17.92
N GLU A 34 -33.50 -9.13 -18.10
CA GLU A 34 -34.07 -7.87 -18.59
C GLU A 34 -33.24 -7.38 -19.77
N SER A 35 -33.85 -7.60 -20.94
CA SER A 35 -33.56 -7.07 -22.25
C SER A 35 -33.65 -5.54 -22.23
N TRP A 36 -32.64 -4.87 -22.80
CA TRP A 36 -32.73 -3.46 -23.17
C TRP A 36 -32.29 -3.33 -24.62
N ASP A 37 -33.30 -3.15 -25.47
CA ASP A 37 -33.17 -2.84 -26.88
C ASP A 37 -32.46 -1.50 -27.11
N SER A 38 -31.55 -1.56 -28.07
CA SER A 38 -30.96 -0.45 -28.78
C SER A 38 -32.01 0.28 -29.63
N GLU A 39 -32.17 1.59 -29.44
CA GLU A 39 -32.33 2.59 -30.52
C GLU A 39 -32.65 4.00 -29.96
N GLY A 40 -31.94 5.02 -30.47
CA GLY A 40 -32.52 6.36 -30.59
C GLY A 40 -31.97 7.47 -29.70
N ARG A 41 -30.74 7.95 -29.95
CA ARG A 41 -30.48 9.42 -29.98
C ARG A 41 -29.16 9.79 -30.68
N GLN A 42 -29.13 9.67 -32.00
CA GLN A 42 -28.28 10.54 -32.82
C GLN A 42 -29.06 11.83 -33.11
N LYS A 43 -28.47 12.99 -32.76
CA LYS A 43 -28.46 14.26 -33.51
C LYS A 43 -28.41 15.46 -32.56
N GLN A 44 -27.22 16.06 -32.50
CA GLN A 44 -26.86 17.48 -32.34
C GLN A 44 -25.42 17.45 -31.78
N ASN A 45 -24.39 18.08 -32.34
CA ASN A 45 -24.35 19.14 -33.33
C ASN A 45 -23.08 19.03 -34.18
N LYS A 46 -23.26 19.41 -35.44
CA LYS A 46 -22.29 19.46 -36.52
C LYS A 46 -21.81 20.91 -36.62
N GLN A 47 -20.78 21.23 -35.85
CA GLN A 47 -19.94 22.44 -35.90
C GLN A 47 -18.75 22.01 -35.01
N GLN A 48 -17.52 21.84 -35.47
CA GLN A 48 -16.76 22.78 -36.27
C GLN A 48 -15.49 22.02 -36.74
N LYS A 49 -15.56 21.40 -37.92
CA LYS A 49 -14.37 20.85 -38.61
C LYS A 49 -13.76 21.98 -39.44
N GLN A 50 -13.11 22.92 -38.75
CA GLN A 50 -12.24 23.94 -39.34
C GLN A 50 -11.24 24.35 -38.24
N ASN A 51 -10.08 23.71 -38.18
CA ASN A 51 -8.81 24.37 -38.48
C ASN A 51 -7.68 23.33 -38.43
N ARG A 52 -6.79 23.38 -39.41
CA ARG A 52 -5.60 22.57 -39.50
C ARG A 52 -4.45 23.56 -39.56
N GLN A 53 -3.74 23.77 -38.45
CA GLN A 53 -2.31 24.15 -38.44
C GLN A 53 -1.82 24.40 -37.01
N SER A 54 -0.79 23.63 -36.65
CA SER A 54 0.33 23.97 -35.76
C SER A 54 0.03 24.73 -34.48
N GLU A 55 0.05 24.01 -33.36
CA GLU A 55 0.48 24.59 -32.09
C GLU A 55 1.18 23.51 -31.26
N ASP A 56 2.24 24.00 -30.63
CA ASP A 56 3.32 23.35 -29.92
C ASP A 56 2.84 22.38 -28.83
N SER A 57 3.57 21.28 -28.69
CA SER A 57 3.31 20.18 -27.77
C SER A 57 3.68 20.59 -26.33
N SER A 58 2.87 21.42 -25.69
CA SER A 58 2.93 21.62 -24.24
C SER A 58 2.22 20.46 -23.56
N TYR A 59 3.01 19.49 -23.11
CA TYR A 59 2.59 18.40 -22.24
C TYR A 59 2.12 18.99 -20.91
N GLU A 60 0.81 19.21 -20.75
CA GLU A 60 0.19 19.51 -19.46
C GLU A 60 0.16 18.20 -18.65
N PRO A 61 0.90 18.08 -17.52
CA PRO A 61 0.81 16.89 -16.69
C PRO A 61 -0.57 16.87 -16.03
N SER A 62 -1.39 15.91 -16.44
CA SER A 62 -2.67 15.58 -15.88
C SER A 62 -2.56 15.21 -14.39
N ALA A 63 -3.32 15.92 -13.55
CA ALA A 63 -3.80 15.53 -12.22
C ALA A 63 -2.74 15.00 -11.21
N SER A 64 -2.35 15.88 -10.30
CA SER A 64 -1.61 15.65 -9.06
C SER A 64 -2.16 14.49 -8.22
N LEU A 65 -1.58 13.31 -8.37
CA LEU A 65 -1.66 12.21 -7.42
C LEU A 65 -0.23 11.91 -7.00
N ASP A 66 0.10 12.08 -5.71
CA ASP A 66 0.74 11.01 -4.93
C ASP A 66 1.24 11.42 -3.54
N GLU A 67 1.76 12.62 -3.31
CA GLU A 67 2.23 12.97 -1.95
C GLU A 67 1.12 13.27 -0.95
N THR A 68 -0.06 13.67 -1.41
CA THR A 68 -1.22 14.01 -0.55
C THR A 68 -2.23 12.88 -0.42
N ALA A 69 -1.96 11.72 -1.02
CA ALA A 69 -2.82 10.55 -0.89
C ALA A 69 -2.85 10.07 0.57
N SER A 70 -3.95 9.42 0.95
CA SER A 70 -4.09 8.80 2.28
C SER A 70 -3.15 7.58 2.38
N ASP A 71 -2.80 7.20 3.60
CA ASP A 71 -2.05 5.97 3.92
C ASP A 71 -2.91 4.90 4.59
N SER A 72 -4.24 4.96 4.43
CA SER A 72 -5.19 4.04 5.08
C SER A 72 -4.89 2.56 4.86
N ASP A 73 -4.35 2.22 3.68
CA ASP A 73 -4.06 0.85 3.30
C ASP A 73 -2.81 0.32 4.00
N LEU A 74 -1.78 1.16 4.11
CA LEU A 74 -0.59 0.88 4.91
C LEU A 74 -0.92 0.79 6.40
N VAL A 75 -1.73 1.72 6.93
CA VAL A 75 -2.18 1.69 8.33
C VAL A 75 -2.91 0.40 8.64
N ARG A 76 -3.83 -0.01 7.77
CA ARG A 76 -4.55 -1.28 7.90
C ARG A 76 -3.60 -2.48 7.85
N ALA A 77 -2.68 -2.53 6.90
CA ALA A 77 -1.70 -3.62 6.78
C ALA A 77 -0.81 -3.74 8.03
N VAL A 78 -0.36 -2.60 8.59
CA VAL A 78 0.40 -2.54 9.85
C VAL A 78 -0.42 -3.04 11.04
N ASN A 79 -1.68 -2.62 11.16
CA ASN A 79 -2.56 -3.03 12.25
C ASN A 79 -2.89 -4.53 12.19
N ASP A 80 -3.20 -5.03 10.99
CA ASP A 80 -3.60 -6.41 10.76
C ASP A 80 -2.40 -7.38 10.81
N ARG A 81 -1.18 -6.86 10.67
CA ARG A 81 0.09 -7.62 10.66
C ARG A 81 0.08 -8.76 9.64
N ARG A 82 -0.70 -8.60 8.56
CA ARG A 82 -0.88 -9.58 7.51
C ARG A 82 -0.08 -9.18 6.29
N ARG A 83 0.49 -10.16 5.58
CA ARG A 83 1.07 -9.93 4.26
C ARG A 83 -0.02 -9.46 3.29
N GLU A 84 0.30 -8.43 2.53
CA GLU A 84 -0.51 -7.97 1.40
C GLU A 84 0.34 -7.96 0.14
N ASP A 85 -0.18 -8.53 -0.95
CA ASP A 85 0.59 -8.61 -2.20
C ASP A 85 0.90 -7.23 -2.79
N PHE A 86 0.02 -6.25 -2.55
CA PHE A 86 0.23 -4.85 -2.89
C PHE A 86 -0.58 -3.95 -1.95
N VAL A 87 0.04 -2.86 -1.51
CA VAL A 87 -0.58 -1.72 -0.80
C VAL A 87 0.15 -0.45 -1.22
N GLU A 88 -0.54 0.67 -1.14
CA GLU A 88 0.00 1.99 -1.43
C GLU A 88 -0.40 3.00 -0.37
N GLY A 89 0.34 4.10 -0.30
CA GLY A 89 -0.03 5.23 0.54
C GLY A 89 0.82 6.45 0.25
N GLY A 90 0.20 7.62 0.47
CA GLY A 90 0.85 8.92 0.40
C GLY A 90 1.03 9.55 1.77
N SER A 91 1.45 10.81 1.79
CA SER A 91 1.67 11.61 2.99
C SER A 91 2.63 10.99 4.01
N LEU A 92 3.53 10.11 3.55
CA LEU A 92 4.43 9.35 4.41
C LEU A 92 5.65 10.20 4.75
N THR A 93 5.86 10.53 6.03
CA THR A 93 7.01 11.34 6.43
C THR A 93 8.24 10.47 6.65
N VAL A 94 9.33 10.73 5.93
CA VAL A 94 10.63 10.06 6.15
C VAL A 94 11.21 10.52 7.48
N VAL A 95 11.31 9.61 8.45
CA VAL A 95 11.87 9.91 9.78
C VAL A 95 13.32 9.47 9.92
N LYS A 96 13.80 8.57 9.04
CA LYS A 96 15.19 8.13 9.04
C LYS A 96 15.60 7.57 7.68
N VAL A 97 16.74 8.01 7.16
CA VAL A 97 17.45 7.34 6.06
C VAL A 97 18.50 6.43 6.70
N LEU A 98 18.49 5.15 6.34
CA LEU A 98 19.40 4.14 6.90
C LEU A 98 20.62 3.96 5.97
N PRO A 99 21.75 3.45 6.48
CA PRO A 99 22.83 3.00 5.61
C PRO A 99 22.33 1.97 4.60
N ASP A 100 22.91 2.02 3.40
CA ASP A 100 22.62 1.05 2.35
C ASP A 100 22.97 -0.37 2.80
N ASP A 101 22.20 -1.33 2.31
CA ASP A 101 22.54 -2.74 2.42
C ASP A 101 23.31 -3.18 1.18
N ASN A 102 24.57 -3.53 1.36
CA ASN A 102 25.43 -4.02 0.27
C ASN A 102 25.69 -5.53 0.39
N SER A 103 24.96 -6.23 1.26
CA SER A 103 25.09 -7.68 1.42
C SER A 103 24.21 -8.40 0.38
N GLY A 104 24.78 -8.73 -0.78
CA GLY A 104 24.02 -9.31 -1.89
C GLY A 104 23.60 -8.23 -2.89
N LEU A 105 22.33 -8.19 -3.29
CA LEU A 105 21.80 -7.09 -4.09
C LEU A 105 21.79 -5.81 -3.25
N GLU A 106 22.17 -4.69 -3.84
CA GLU A 106 22.25 -3.41 -3.14
C GLU A 106 20.84 -2.88 -2.85
N HIS A 107 20.60 -2.44 -1.61
CA HIS A 107 19.32 -1.86 -1.21
C HIS A 107 19.51 -0.53 -0.50
N GLN A 108 18.67 0.44 -0.85
CA GLN A 108 18.45 1.64 -0.05
C GLN A 108 17.34 1.36 0.97
N LYS A 109 17.52 1.81 2.20
CA LYS A 109 16.55 1.59 3.29
C LYS A 109 16.21 2.89 3.98
N TRP A 110 14.95 3.05 4.35
CA TRP A 110 14.50 4.19 5.17
C TRP A 110 13.33 3.78 6.05
N VAL A 111 12.96 4.68 6.96
CA VAL A 111 11.81 4.53 7.85
C VAL A 111 10.88 5.71 7.63
N VAL A 112 9.59 5.40 7.45
CA VAL A 112 8.52 6.39 7.37
C VAL A 112 7.63 6.32 8.61
N ARG A 113 6.98 7.45 8.92
CA ARG A 113 5.89 7.52 9.88
C ARG A 113 4.55 7.54 9.16
N LEU A 114 3.64 6.68 9.60
CA LEU A 114 2.25 6.63 9.16
C LEU A 114 1.38 7.61 9.96
N SER A 115 0.18 7.90 9.48
CA SER A 115 -0.80 8.81 10.08
C SER A 115 -1.28 8.36 11.46
N ASN A 116 -1.28 7.06 11.74
CA ASN A 116 -1.56 6.49 13.06
C ASN A 116 -0.37 6.55 14.04
N GLY A 117 0.76 7.12 13.61
CA GLY A 117 1.98 7.28 14.41
C GLY A 117 2.96 6.10 14.37
N GLU A 118 2.55 4.95 13.81
CA GLU A 118 3.42 3.78 13.64
C GLU A 118 4.58 4.06 12.68
N LEU A 119 5.64 3.27 12.82
CA LEU A 119 6.82 3.33 11.96
C LEU A 119 6.87 2.11 11.05
N MET A 120 7.20 2.34 9.78
CA MET A 120 7.34 1.29 8.77
C MET A 120 8.68 1.43 8.06
N GLN A 121 9.37 0.30 7.86
CA GLN A 121 10.58 0.27 7.06
C GLN A 121 10.24 0.12 5.58
N ALA A 122 10.93 0.87 4.73
CA ALA A 122 10.94 0.65 3.29
C ALA A 122 12.29 0.07 2.86
N VAL A 123 12.25 -0.90 1.94
CA VAL A 123 13.41 -1.53 1.32
C VAL A 123 13.29 -1.42 -0.19
N TYR A 124 14.25 -0.73 -0.80
CA TYR A 124 14.25 -0.38 -2.22
C TYR A 124 15.52 -0.89 -2.88
N ASN A 125 15.36 -1.59 -4.00
CA ASN A 125 16.46 -2.16 -4.77
C ASN A 125 17.26 -1.05 -5.47
N LEU A 126 18.58 -1.20 -5.55
CA LEU A 126 19.47 -0.27 -6.24
C LEU A 126 20.16 -0.89 -7.45
N ASP A 127 20.19 -2.21 -7.49
CA ASP A 127 20.72 -2.99 -8.60
C ASP A 127 19.93 -2.78 -9.91
N MET A 128 18.64 -2.46 -9.80
CA MET A 128 17.73 -2.27 -10.95
C MET A 128 17.14 -0.85 -11.06
N CYS A 129 17.49 0.04 -10.14
CA CYS A 129 16.68 1.20 -9.82
C CYS A 129 17.55 2.39 -9.40
N PRO A 130 17.30 3.62 -9.92
CA PRO A 130 18.07 4.79 -9.50
C PRO A 130 17.84 5.09 -8.02
N ARG A 131 18.90 5.55 -7.34
CA ARG A 131 18.82 6.03 -5.95
C ARG A 131 17.74 7.09 -5.82
N VAL A 132 16.88 6.95 -4.81
CA VAL A 132 15.92 7.98 -4.42
C VAL A 132 16.65 9.00 -3.54
N PRO A 133 16.67 10.31 -3.87
CA PRO A 133 17.44 11.32 -3.14
C PRO A 133 16.76 11.78 -1.83
N LEU A 134 16.36 10.81 -0.99
CA LEU A 134 15.59 11.04 0.22
C LEU A 134 16.39 11.75 1.32
N LYS A 135 15.70 12.61 2.06
CA LYS A 135 16.15 13.27 3.29
C LYS A 135 15.13 13.06 4.40
N VAL A 136 15.59 13.18 5.65
CA VAL A 136 14.68 13.20 6.79
C VAL A 136 13.80 14.44 6.70
N GLY A 137 12.49 14.24 6.85
CA GLY A 137 11.46 15.28 6.72
C GLY A 137 10.76 15.30 5.36
N ASP A 138 11.27 14.60 4.35
CA ASP A 138 10.56 14.47 3.07
C ASP A 138 9.21 13.79 3.26
N VAL A 139 8.21 14.24 2.52
CA VAL A 139 6.90 13.60 2.41
C VAL A 139 6.87 12.84 1.10
N ILE A 140 6.53 11.56 1.15
CA ILE A 140 6.60 10.67 -0.01
C ILE A 140 5.31 9.86 -0.18
N ALA A 141 5.17 9.27 -1.35
CA ALA A 141 4.23 8.19 -1.62
C ALA A 141 5.00 6.93 -2.03
N MET A 142 4.45 5.77 -1.71
CA MET A 142 5.03 4.49 -2.09
C MET A 142 3.93 3.48 -2.35
N GLY A 143 4.16 2.60 -3.32
CA GLY A 143 3.35 1.42 -3.58
C GLY A 143 4.23 0.19 -3.68
N GLY A 144 3.83 -0.92 -3.07
CA GLY A 144 4.59 -2.16 -3.10
C GLY A 144 3.98 -3.26 -2.24
N GLN A 145 4.75 -4.34 -2.04
CA GLN A 145 4.31 -5.45 -1.21
C GLN A 145 4.60 -5.20 0.27
N PHE A 146 3.62 -5.46 1.12
CA PHE A 146 3.78 -5.37 2.56
C PHE A 146 4.00 -6.74 3.20
N ILE A 147 4.94 -6.80 4.14
CA ILE A 147 5.16 -7.96 5.02
C ILE A 147 5.30 -7.51 6.48
N TRP A 148 4.84 -8.36 7.39
CA TRP A 148 5.11 -8.20 8.81
C TRP A 148 6.38 -8.96 9.20
N THR A 149 7.29 -8.31 9.93
CA THR A 149 8.54 -8.92 10.42
C THR A 149 8.62 -8.85 11.95
N ASN A 150 9.63 -9.49 12.54
CA ASN A 150 9.92 -9.32 13.96
C ASN A 150 10.39 -7.90 14.34
N LYS A 151 10.68 -7.05 13.35
CA LYS A 151 11.04 -5.63 13.52
C LYS A 151 9.89 -4.67 13.20
N GLY A 152 8.70 -5.18 12.88
CA GLY A 152 7.52 -4.40 12.47
C GLY A 152 7.20 -4.51 10.98
N GLY A 153 6.39 -3.58 10.49
CA GLY A 153 5.97 -3.51 9.10
C GLY A 153 7.12 -3.17 8.15
N LEU A 154 7.18 -3.88 7.02
CA LEU A 154 8.15 -3.68 5.96
C LEU A 154 7.44 -3.61 4.62
N LEU A 155 7.70 -2.54 3.87
CA LEU A 155 7.29 -2.37 2.49
C LEU A 155 8.50 -2.60 1.58
N HIS A 156 8.36 -3.53 0.63
CA HIS A 156 9.38 -3.85 -0.37
C HIS A 156 8.73 -3.99 -1.75
N TRP A 157 9.49 -4.45 -2.75
CA TRP A 157 9.00 -4.53 -4.12
C TRP A 157 8.54 -3.15 -4.62
N LEU A 158 9.33 -2.13 -4.32
CA LEU A 158 9.08 -0.72 -4.67
C LEU A 158 9.55 -0.41 -6.09
N HIS A 159 9.32 -1.33 -7.03
CA HIS A 159 9.76 -1.25 -8.41
C HIS A 159 8.78 -1.92 -9.37
N HIS A 160 8.83 -1.52 -10.64
CA HIS A 160 8.15 -2.16 -11.76
C HIS A 160 8.51 -3.65 -11.84
N ASP A 161 7.54 -4.53 -12.11
CA ASP A 161 7.76 -5.95 -12.38
C ASP A 161 7.74 -6.20 -13.89
N PRO A 162 8.91 -6.35 -14.56
CA PRO A 162 8.97 -6.52 -16.01
C PRO A 162 8.28 -7.79 -16.51
N ARG A 163 7.98 -8.74 -15.60
CA ARG A 163 7.29 -9.99 -15.93
C ARG A 163 5.80 -9.94 -15.65
N GLY A 164 5.28 -8.84 -15.09
CA GLY A 164 3.86 -8.64 -14.80
C GLY A 164 3.25 -9.73 -13.92
N ARG A 165 4.04 -10.31 -13.00
CA ARG A 165 3.55 -11.34 -12.06
C ARG A 165 2.90 -10.73 -10.82
N ARG A 166 3.20 -9.46 -10.55
CA ARG A 166 2.68 -8.67 -9.43
C ARG A 166 2.37 -7.24 -9.90
N PRO A 167 1.54 -6.49 -9.17
CA PRO A 167 1.42 -5.05 -9.39
C PRO A 167 2.77 -4.35 -9.26
N ASP A 168 2.97 -3.33 -10.08
CA ASP A 168 4.19 -2.53 -10.08
C ASP A 168 4.31 -1.70 -8.82
N GLY A 169 5.48 -1.76 -8.19
CA GLY A 169 5.83 -0.85 -7.11
C GLY A 169 6.44 0.44 -7.61
N TYR A 170 6.55 1.41 -6.71
CA TYR A 170 7.15 2.71 -7.01
C TYR A 170 7.49 3.47 -5.73
N VAL A 171 8.32 4.50 -5.88
CA VAL A 171 8.46 5.59 -4.91
C VAL A 171 8.17 6.90 -5.63
N TYR A 172 7.37 7.77 -5.03
CA TYR A 172 7.09 9.11 -5.52
C TYR A 172 7.54 10.16 -4.50
N VAL A 173 8.38 11.08 -4.94
CA VAL A 173 8.90 12.17 -4.10
C VAL A 173 9.25 13.38 -4.96
N ASN A 174 8.92 14.57 -4.48
CA ASN A 174 9.17 15.87 -5.12
C ASN A 174 8.70 15.94 -6.57
N GLY A 175 7.52 15.40 -6.87
CA GLY A 175 6.97 15.45 -8.24
C GLY A 175 7.48 14.35 -9.17
N GLN A 176 8.32 13.43 -8.68
CA GLN A 176 9.00 12.45 -9.53
C GLN A 176 8.77 11.00 -9.05
N TYR A 177 8.45 10.13 -10.00
CA TYR A 177 8.46 8.69 -9.81
C TYR A 177 9.86 8.10 -9.94
N TYR A 178 10.13 7.13 -9.08
CA TYR A 178 11.29 6.27 -9.11
C TYR A 178 10.81 4.83 -9.25
N CYS A 179 11.38 4.12 -10.23
CA CYS A 179 11.11 2.72 -10.54
C CYS A 179 9.66 2.34 -10.84
N LYS A 180 8.91 3.23 -11.48
CA LYS A 180 7.55 2.94 -11.95
C LYS A 180 7.49 2.29 -13.34
N GLU A 181 8.57 2.37 -14.12
CA GLU A 181 8.69 1.87 -15.50
C GLU A 181 9.89 0.93 -15.67
#